data_AF-A0A0Q6B7D2-F1
#
_entry.id   AF-A0A0Q6B7D2-F1
#
_cell.length_a   1.000
_cell.length_b   1.000
_cell.length_c   1.000
_cell.angle_alpha   90.00
_cell.angle_beta   90.00
_cell.angle_gamma   90.00
#
_symmetry.space_group_name_H-M   'P 1'
#
loop_
_entity.id
_entity.type
_entity.pdbx_description
1 polymer ?
#
loop_
_entity_poly.entity_id
_entity_poly.type
_entity_poly.pdbx_seq_one_letter_code
_entity_poly.pdbx_strand_id
1 'polypeptide(L)'
;MNRKNFMLRNGATCSNWTWSWSFVNHKEKVIFFGTWFAENNQDKELILSEQWEYLNKRKQPGYSQALEHIKLIEKGYKLRTFKQIYSDERRINRKNAPAKIKKIIPDTNPRTLRKIGIEWFATPLETEEKVARVCWNTNDWQKPSGREGKSRDQESYESLYGFGHEEWLLDTTKPINGYHYGHLKAIGAHRNTYLNRVFNIHLYSINAKEKERLWIGKIKNVEVTTIDESIAVYKEYKRNGWLAEMKSQLVAVGGNIVAFEAINPAYFAVIKYKALDLELLDHPLKFSANDNSVKSDYYNLKDFVSVPNSIEKQHFKFKSGHNKKASTARHSYSKKAGEKDLQHNRMQDALYELLVKEYGKSNVGTENNSGNGTFIDAVARHAKKYTFYEIKTAPTVTRCIREAIGQLLEYAHYNKEIGIESLIIIGLQPITKEANTYLANIRKLYSLPIIYNQLKIETMELL
;
A
#
# COMPACT_ATOMS: atom_id res chain seq x y z
N MET A 1 -19.56 25.83 15.25
CA MET A 1 -18.45 26.71 14.81
C MET A 1 -18.92 27.59 13.67
N ASN A 2 -18.62 28.89 13.68
CA ASN A 2 -18.99 29.82 12.61
C ASN A 2 -17.85 29.97 11.57
N ARG A 3 -18.16 30.53 10.39
CA ARG A 3 -17.22 30.72 9.27
C ARG A 3 -15.95 31.49 9.66
N LYS A 4 -16.11 32.59 10.40
CA LYS A 4 -14.99 33.44 10.83
C LYS A 4 -14.01 32.65 11.70
N ASN A 5 -14.50 31.99 12.74
CA ASN A 5 -13.66 31.20 13.65
C ASN A 5 -12.98 30.03 12.93
N PHE A 6 -13.65 29.40 11.98
CA PHE A 6 -13.06 28.34 11.17
C PHE A 6 -11.92 28.85 10.28
N MET A 7 -12.11 29.96 9.57
CA MET A 7 -11.06 30.55 8.73
C MET A 7 -9.88 31.06 9.56
N LEU A 8 -10.13 31.71 10.70
CA LEU A 8 -9.06 32.14 11.62
C LEU A 8 -8.23 30.96 12.15
N ARG A 9 -8.85 29.82 12.46
CA ARG A 9 -8.13 28.58 12.83
C ARG A 9 -7.24 28.04 11.72
N ASN A 10 -7.58 28.32 10.46
CA ASN A 10 -6.77 27.98 9.29
C ASN A 10 -5.75 29.09 8.94
N GLY A 11 -5.56 30.09 9.80
CA GLY A 11 -4.68 31.24 9.56
C GLY A 11 -5.12 32.15 8.42
N ALA A 12 -6.39 32.05 8.00
CA ALA A 12 -6.92 32.77 6.87
C ALA A 12 -7.59 34.09 7.27
N THR A 13 -7.49 35.09 6.40
CA THR A 13 -8.11 36.41 6.53
C THR A 13 -8.91 36.76 5.26
N CYS A 14 -9.65 37.87 5.32
CA CYS A 14 -10.38 38.47 4.21
C CYS A 14 -10.56 39.97 4.46
N SER A 15 -10.94 40.72 3.43
CA SER A 15 -11.20 42.16 3.53
C SER A 15 -12.43 42.48 4.37
N ASN A 16 -13.46 41.61 4.37
CA ASN A 16 -14.66 41.82 5.20
C ASN A 16 -15.43 40.52 5.48
N TRP A 17 -15.62 40.22 6.75
CA TRP A 17 -16.27 38.98 7.20
C TRP A 17 -17.76 38.86 6.89
N THR A 18 -18.43 39.97 6.54
CA THR A 18 -19.86 40.00 6.24
C THR A 18 -20.14 39.53 4.82
N TRP A 19 -19.40 40.02 3.82
CA TRP A 19 -19.66 39.74 2.41
C TRP A 19 -18.66 38.81 1.74
N SER A 20 -17.51 38.50 2.36
CA SER A 20 -16.52 37.61 1.74
C SER A 20 -17.00 36.17 1.65
N TRP A 21 -16.73 35.52 0.52
CA TRP A 21 -16.84 34.06 0.35
C TRP A 21 -15.51 33.40 -0.03
N SER A 22 -14.46 34.20 -0.22
CA SER A 22 -13.09 33.77 -0.42
C SER A 22 -12.19 34.28 0.71
N PHE A 23 -11.16 33.51 1.08
CA PHE A 23 -10.26 33.81 2.21
C PHE A 23 -8.83 33.44 1.83
N VAL A 24 -7.84 34.11 2.42
CA VAL A 24 -6.42 33.90 2.09
C VAL A 24 -5.59 33.70 3.35
N ASN A 25 -4.71 32.70 3.32
CA ASN A 25 -3.59 32.55 4.24
C ASN A 25 -2.30 32.77 3.44
N HIS A 26 -1.69 33.95 3.60
CA HIS A 26 -0.47 34.32 2.85
C HIS A 26 0.77 33.54 3.30
N LYS A 27 0.83 33.15 4.58
CA LYS A 27 1.96 32.37 5.12
C LYS A 27 2.03 31.00 4.46
N GLU A 28 0.90 30.31 4.40
CA GLU A 28 0.78 28.96 3.82
C GLU A 28 0.50 28.98 2.31
N LYS A 29 0.35 30.17 1.72
CA LYS A 29 -0.10 30.40 0.33
C LYS A 29 -1.34 29.57 -0.02
N VAL A 30 -2.39 29.67 0.79
CA VAL A 30 -3.67 28.95 0.57
C VAL A 30 -4.83 29.93 0.43
N ILE A 31 -5.67 29.69 -0.57
CA ILE A 31 -6.96 30.33 -0.78
C ILE A 31 -8.06 29.35 -0.43
N PHE A 32 -9.05 29.83 0.33
CA PHE A 32 -10.23 29.07 0.70
C PHE A 32 -11.48 29.70 0.05
N PHE A 33 -12.31 28.90 -0.60
CA PHE A 33 -13.63 29.31 -1.09
C PHE A 33 -14.75 28.57 -0.36
N GLY A 34 -15.78 29.30 0.07
CA GLY A 34 -17.01 28.71 0.58
C GLY A 34 -17.93 28.29 -0.57
N THR A 35 -18.28 27.00 -0.65
CA THR A 35 -19.15 26.46 -1.70
C THR A 35 -20.43 25.89 -1.11
N TRP A 36 -21.56 26.10 -1.78
CA TRP A 36 -22.84 25.61 -1.30
C TRP A 36 -22.87 24.08 -1.31
N PHE A 37 -23.35 23.49 -0.22
CA PHE A 37 -23.57 22.05 -0.14
C PHE A 37 -24.73 21.67 -1.07
N ALA A 38 -24.46 20.77 -2.02
CA ALA A 38 -25.46 20.11 -2.86
C ALA A 38 -25.23 18.61 -2.73
N GLU A 39 -26.26 17.85 -2.36
CA GLU A 39 -26.16 16.40 -2.10
C GLU A 39 -25.65 15.61 -3.31
N ASN A 40 -25.83 16.13 -4.53
CA ASN A 40 -25.58 15.40 -5.78
C ASN A 40 -24.36 15.91 -6.59
N ASN A 41 -23.50 16.79 -6.06
CA ASN A 41 -22.46 17.42 -6.91
C ASN A 41 -21.07 17.46 -6.23
N GLN A 42 -20.24 16.44 -6.52
CA GLN A 42 -18.86 16.32 -6.03
C GLN A 42 -17.78 16.71 -7.06
N ASP A 43 -18.14 16.81 -8.35
CA ASP A 43 -17.16 16.89 -9.44
C ASP A 43 -16.76 18.32 -9.83
N LYS A 44 -17.60 19.31 -9.53
CA LYS A 44 -17.40 20.70 -9.97
C LYS A 44 -18.17 21.67 -9.09
N GLU A 45 -17.45 22.51 -8.34
CA GLU A 45 -18.05 23.52 -7.45
C GLU A 45 -17.88 24.93 -8.03
N LEU A 46 -18.97 25.64 -8.30
CA LEU A 46 -18.90 27.03 -8.77
C LEU A 46 -18.38 27.94 -7.64
N ILE A 47 -17.26 28.63 -7.88
CA ILE A 47 -16.63 29.53 -6.90
C ILE A 47 -16.68 31.01 -7.29
N LEU A 48 -16.83 31.31 -8.59
CA LEU A 48 -17.02 32.65 -9.11
C LEU A 48 -17.73 32.60 -10.48
N SER A 49 -18.54 33.62 -10.78
CA SER A 49 -19.10 33.86 -12.12
C SER A 49 -18.99 35.35 -12.44
N GLU A 50 -18.66 35.72 -13.67
CA GLU A 50 -18.60 37.13 -14.11
C GLU A 50 -19.97 37.84 -13.93
N GLN A 51 -21.07 37.08 -13.95
CA GLN A 51 -22.41 37.62 -13.67
C GLN A 51 -22.58 38.14 -12.24
N TRP A 52 -21.71 37.74 -11.30
CA TRP A 52 -21.78 38.17 -9.90
C TRP A 52 -21.10 39.52 -9.66
N GLU A 53 -20.51 40.13 -10.68
CA GLU A 53 -19.83 41.42 -10.53
C GLU A 53 -20.79 42.54 -10.10
N TYR A 54 -22.02 42.55 -10.62
CA TYR A 54 -23.02 43.58 -10.33
C TYR A 54 -24.33 42.99 -9.80
N LEU A 55 -24.87 43.61 -8.75
CA LEU A 55 -26.23 43.37 -8.26
C LEU A 55 -26.95 44.71 -8.16
N ASN A 56 -28.11 44.85 -8.81
CA ASN A 56 -28.88 46.10 -8.86
C ASN A 56 -28.01 47.32 -9.23
N LYS A 57 -27.20 47.18 -10.28
CA LYS A 57 -26.23 48.20 -10.78
C LYS A 57 -25.11 48.59 -9.81
N ARG A 58 -24.93 47.87 -8.69
CA ARG A 58 -23.82 48.08 -7.74
C ARG A 58 -22.77 46.99 -7.88
N LYS A 59 -21.51 47.38 -8.02
CA LYS A 59 -20.38 46.45 -8.05
C LYS A 59 -20.22 45.74 -6.69
N GLN A 60 -20.02 44.44 -6.71
CA GLN A 60 -19.92 43.62 -5.50
C GLN A 60 -18.47 43.56 -5.00
N PRO A 61 -18.17 44.04 -3.78
CA PRO A 61 -16.79 44.02 -3.27
C PRO A 61 -16.26 42.60 -3.06
N GLY A 62 -17.14 41.65 -2.73
CA GLY A 62 -16.79 40.23 -2.64
C GLY A 62 -16.33 39.63 -3.97
N TYR A 63 -16.86 40.12 -5.08
CA TYR A 63 -16.46 39.67 -6.42
C TYR A 63 -15.01 40.10 -6.70
N SER A 64 -14.69 41.38 -6.45
CA SER A 64 -13.33 41.90 -6.63
C SER A 64 -12.30 41.11 -5.81
N GLN A 65 -12.59 40.84 -4.52
CA GLN A 65 -11.72 40.06 -3.65
C GLN A 65 -11.56 38.61 -4.15
N ALA A 66 -12.65 37.96 -4.56
CA ALA A 66 -12.60 36.61 -5.11
C ALA A 66 -11.73 36.53 -6.38
N LEU A 67 -11.82 37.54 -7.26
CA LEU A 67 -11.00 37.63 -8.46
C LEU A 67 -9.52 37.86 -8.13
N GLU A 68 -9.19 38.66 -7.12
CA GLU A 68 -7.81 38.80 -6.62
C GLU A 68 -7.26 37.49 -6.06
N HIS A 69 -8.06 36.75 -5.31
CA HIS A 69 -7.68 35.44 -4.81
C HIS A 69 -7.48 34.42 -5.96
N ILE A 70 -8.27 34.48 -7.03
CA ILE A 70 -8.04 33.68 -8.23
C ILE A 70 -6.68 33.99 -8.87
N LYS A 71 -6.32 35.27 -8.99
CA LYS A 71 -4.99 35.67 -9.49
C LYS A 71 -3.85 35.17 -8.60
N LEU A 72 -4.09 35.03 -7.29
CA LEU A 72 -3.11 34.41 -6.38
C LEU A 72 -2.98 32.91 -6.63
N ILE A 73 -4.07 32.20 -6.94
CA ILE A 73 -4.04 30.79 -7.32
C ILE A 73 -3.22 30.60 -8.59
N GLU A 74 -3.44 31.45 -9.60
CA GLU A 74 -2.64 31.46 -10.84
C GLU A 74 -1.16 31.77 -10.60
N LYS A 75 -0.84 32.47 -9.50
CA LYS A 75 0.54 32.72 -9.01
C LYS A 75 1.06 31.65 -8.04
N GLY A 76 0.40 30.49 -7.96
CA GLY A 76 0.85 29.32 -7.21
C GLY A 76 0.30 29.20 -5.78
N TYR A 77 -0.74 29.94 -5.40
CA TYR A 77 -1.47 29.67 -4.16
C TYR A 77 -2.34 28.41 -4.33
N LYS A 78 -2.45 27.61 -3.26
CA LYS A 78 -3.29 26.42 -3.23
C LYS A 78 -4.76 26.80 -3.15
N LEU A 79 -5.63 26.12 -3.88
CA LEU A 79 -7.08 26.27 -3.75
C LEU A 79 -7.64 25.18 -2.84
N ARG A 80 -8.40 25.58 -1.82
CA ARG A 80 -9.25 24.68 -1.02
C ARG A 80 -10.68 25.19 -0.99
N THR A 81 -11.65 24.28 -0.87
CA THR A 81 -13.05 24.63 -0.65
C THR A 81 -13.56 24.09 0.67
N PHE A 82 -14.55 24.76 1.26
CA PHE A 82 -15.30 24.24 2.41
C PHE A 82 -16.80 24.38 2.15
N LYS A 83 -17.58 23.46 2.70
CA LYS A 83 -19.02 23.41 2.42
C LYS A 83 -19.80 24.32 3.36
N GLN A 84 -20.74 25.06 2.81
CA GLN A 84 -21.72 25.87 3.55
C GLN A 84 -23.14 25.45 3.22
N ILE A 85 -23.97 25.33 4.26
CA ILE A 85 -25.37 24.91 4.17
C ILE A 85 -26.23 26.18 4.14
N TYR A 86 -27.17 26.22 3.20
CA TYR A 86 -28.09 27.33 3.02
C TYR A 86 -29.15 27.40 4.14
N SER A 87 -29.63 28.60 4.44
CA SER A 87 -30.77 28.86 5.34
C SER A 87 -31.96 29.38 4.54
N ASP A 88 -33.09 28.64 4.58
CA ASP A 88 -34.32 29.01 3.86
C ASP A 88 -35.13 30.16 4.50
N GLU A 89 -34.69 30.68 5.65
CA GLU A 89 -35.41 31.69 6.45
C GLU A 89 -35.78 32.98 5.69
N ARG A 90 -35.08 33.32 4.60
CA ARG A 90 -35.32 34.55 3.83
C ARG A 90 -36.03 34.34 2.50
N ARG A 91 -36.26 33.09 2.09
CA ARG A 91 -36.86 32.77 0.79
C ARG A 91 -38.38 32.89 0.79
N ILE A 92 -39.00 32.92 1.96
CA ILE A 92 -40.45 33.00 2.13
C ILE A 92 -41.03 34.33 1.60
N ASN A 93 -40.25 35.42 1.50
CA ASN A 93 -40.80 36.75 1.18
C ASN A 93 -40.09 37.59 0.10
N ARG A 94 -38.96 37.19 -0.51
CA ARG A 94 -38.30 37.97 -1.59
C ARG A 94 -37.54 37.09 -2.59
N LYS A 95 -37.91 37.15 -3.88
CA LYS A 95 -37.27 36.41 -5.00
C LYS A 95 -35.75 36.64 -5.12
N ASN A 96 -35.20 37.74 -4.58
CA ASN A 96 -33.78 38.13 -4.68
C ASN A 96 -33.10 38.39 -3.31
N ALA A 97 -33.51 37.69 -2.24
CA ALA A 97 -32.84 37.86 -0.93
C ALA A 97 -31.39 37.31 -0.94
N PRO A 98 -30.43 38.00 -0.31
CA PRO A 98 -29.05 37.52 -0.24
C PRO A 98 -28.99 36.21 0.54
N ALA A 99 -28.22 35.25 0.00
CA ALA A 99 -28.05 33.92 0.56
C ALA A 99 -27.50 34.00 2.00
N LYS A 100 -28.13 33.28 2.93
CA LYS A 100 -27.72 33.21 4.33
C LYS A 100 -27.15 31.84 4.64
N ILE A 101 -25.99 31.81 5.29
CA ILE A 101 -25.34 30.56 5.73
C ILE A 101 -26.00 30.10 7.03
N LYS A 102 -26.59 28.90 7.03
CA LYS A 102 -27.13 28.23 8.24
C LYS A 102 -26.01 27.66 9.09
N LYS A 103 -25.10 26.92 8.47
CA LYS A 103 -23.97 26.23 9.10
C LYS A 103 -22.87 25.99 8.07
N ILE A 104 -21.65 25.77 8.54
CA ILE A 104 -20.53 25.27 7.72
C ILE A 104 -20.20 23.83 8.10
N ILE A 105 -19.72 23.05 7.14
CA ILE A 105 -19.03 21.79 7.40
C ILE A 105 -17.56 22.15 7.61
N PRO A 106 -17.00 21.96 8.81
CA PRO A 106 -15.68 22.47 9.19
C PRO A 106 -14.53 21.60 8.66
N ASP A 107 -14.55 21.35 7.36
CA ASP A 107 -13.52 20.59 6.66
C ASP A 107 -13.18 21.31 5.34
N THR A 108 -11.95 21.15 4.87
CA THR A 108 -11.46 21.80 3.65
C THR A 108 -10.94 20.77 2.67
N ASN A 109 -11.43 20.84 1.44
CA ASN A 109 -11.05 19.93 0.37
C ASN A 109 -10.07 20.61 -0.58
N PRO A 110 -8.93 19.99 -0.93
CA PRO A 110 -8.06 20.52 -1.97
C PRO A 110 -8.73 20.42 -3.35
N ARG A 111 -8.53 21.44 -4.19
CA ARG A 111 -9.20 21.58 -5.49
C ARG A 111 -8.28 22.19 -6.55
N THR A 112 -8.61 21.99 -7.82
CA THR A 112 -8.01 22.66 -8.97
C THR A 112 -8.95 23.76 -9.49
N LEU A 113 -8.38 24.89 -9.92
CA LEU A 113 -9.13 25.97 -10.56
C LEU A 113 -9.34 25.66 -12.05
N ARG A 114 -10.59 25.72 -12.51
CA ARG A 114 -10.96 25.56 -13.93
C ARG A 114 -11.86 26.72 -14.35
N LYS A 115 -11.48 27.51 -15.36
CA LYS A 115 -12.36 28.50 -15.99
C LYS A 115 -13.09 27.86 -17.17
N ILE A 116 -14.42 27.93 -17.20
CA ILE A 116 -15.27 27.44 -18.29
C ILE A 116 -16.22 28.58 -18.67
N GLY A 117 -16.04 29.15 -19.86
CA GLY A 117 -16.79 30.34 -20.28
C GLY A 117 -16.55 31.51 -19.30
N ILE A 118 -17.63 32.00 -18.69
CA ILE A 118 -17.62 33.13 -17.74
C ILE A 118 -17.58 32.69 -16.26
N GLU A 119 -17.36 31.40 -16.00
CA GLU A 119 -17.45 30.82 -14.68
C GLU A 119 -16.13 30.16 -14.26
N TRP A 120 -15.80 30.27 -12.98
CA TRP A 120 -14.68 29.58 -12.36
C TRP A 120 -15.19 28.51 -11.40
N PHE A 121 -14.61 27.34 -11.56
CA PHE A 121 -14.94 26.14 -10.82
C PHE A 121 -13.75 25.66 -10.01
N ALA A 122 -14.04 25.14 -8.83
CA ALA A 122 -13.17 24.28 -8.06
C ALA A 122 -13.53 22.81 -8.36
N THR A 123 -12.68 22.11 -9.08
CA THR A 123 -12.83 20.68 -9.38
C THR A 123 -11.95 19.85 -8.45
N PRO A 124 -12.21 18.54 -8.26
CA PRO A 124 -11.24 17.64 -7.66
C PRO A 124 -9.83 17.83 -8.26
N LEU A 125 -8.80 17.56 -7.47
CA LEU A 125 -7.45 17.44 -8.02
C LEU A 125 -7.46 16.33 -9.07
N GLU A 126 -6.80 16.56 -10.21
CA GLU A 126 -6.61 15.49 -11.18
C GLU A 126 -5.66 14.46 -10.59
N THR A 127 -6.12 13.22 -10.54
CA THR A 127 -5.28 12.11 -10.09
C THR A 127 -4.51 11.59 -11.29
N GLU A 128 -3.19 11.67 -11.21
CA GLU A 128 -2.32 11.13 -12.25
C GLU A 128 -1.93 9.68 -11.94
N GLU A 129 -2.04 8.80 -12.93
CA GLU A 129 -1.54 7.43 -12.83
C GLU A 129 -0.02 7.41 -13.09
N LYS A 130 0.74 6.97 -12.10
CA LYS A 130 2.21 6.88 -12.15
C LYS A 130 2.68 5.49 -11.75
N VAL A 131 3.92 5.18 -12.09
CA VAL A 131 4.65 4.00 -11.63
C VAL A 131 5.97 4.42 -11.00
N ALA A 132 6.33 3.79 -9.87
CA ALA A 132 7.56 4.07 -9.14
C ALA A 132 8.23 2.79 -8.64
N ARG A 133 9.57 2.78 -8.67
CA ARG A 133 10.38 1.76 -8.01
C ARG A 133 10.44 2.03 -6.51
N VAL A 134 10.34 0.96 -5.72
CA VAL A 134 10.72 0.95 -4.31
C VAL A 134 11.90 -0.01 -4.08
N CYS A 135 12.59 0.17 -2.96
CA CYS A 135 13.70 -0.68 -2.53
C CYS A 135 13.30 -2.16 -2.47
N TRP A 136 14.28 -3.06 -2.54
CA TRP A 136 14.02 -4.48 -2.31
C TRP A 136 13.75 -4.74 -0.83
N ASN A 137 12.67 -5.47 -0.55
CA ASN A 137 12.25 -5.77 0.81
C ASN A 137 11.57 -7.14 0.91
N THR A 138 11.93 -7.93 1.92
CA THR A 138 11.35 -9.26 2.22
C THR A 138 10.44 -9.25 3.45
N ASN A 139 10.10 -8.07 3.95
CA ASN A 139 9.24 -7.80 5.10
C ASN A 139 8.05 -6.90 4.68
N ASP A 140 7.54 -7.10 3.46
CA ASP A 140 6.36 -6.45 2.89
C ASP A 140 6.36 -4.91 2.92
N TRP A 141 7.55 -4.29 2.89
CA TRP A 141 7.75 -2.85 3.02
C TRP A 141 7.11 -2.24 4.29
N GLN A 142 6.96 -3.06 5.34
CA GLN A 142 6.51 -2.61 6.66
C GLN A 142 7.67 -2.38 7.64
N LYS A 143 8.85 -2.94 7.35
CA LYS A 143 10.08 -2.76 8.11
C LYS A 143 11.32 -3.17 7.30
N PRO A 144 12.55 -2.79 7.70
CA PRO A 144 13.78 -3.13 7.01
C PRO A 144 14.03 -4.63 6.91
N SER A 145 14.67 -5.04 5.81
CA SER A 145 15.04 -6.43 5.51
C SER A 145 16.56 -6.69 5.45
N GLY A 146 17.38 -5.65 5.66
CA GLY A 146 18.84 -5.75 5.59
C GLY A 146 19.37 -5.77 4.16
N ARG A 147 20.65 -6.11 3.98
CA ARG A 147 21.38 -5.98 2.69
C ARG A 147 20.97 -7.00 1.63
N GLU A 148 20.39 -8.14 2.01
CA GLU A 148 20.14 -9.22 1.06
C GLU A 148 19.12 -8.81 -0.02
N GLY A 149 19.45 -9.09 -1.28
CA GLY A 149 18.62 -8.76 -2.45
C GLY A 149 18.63 -7.29 -2.89
N LYS A 150 19.14 -6.37 -2.05
CA LYS A 150 19.33 -4.96 -2.39
C LYS A 150 20.45 -4.75 -3.42
N SER A 151 20.55 -3.52 -3.93
CA SER A 151 21.53 -3.11 -4.94
C SER A 151 22.96 -3.56 -4.62
N ARG A 152 23.66 -4.08 -5.64
CA ARG A 152 25.09 -4.46 -5.55
C ARG A 152 26.04 -3.30 -5.86
N ASP A 153 25.50 -2.19 -6.35
CA ASP A 153 26.26 -0.97 -6.57
C ASP A 153 26.76 -0.42 -5.24
N GLN A 154 28.08 -0.36 -5.07
CA GLN A 154 28.74 0.08 -3.83
C GLN A 154 28.47 1.55 -3.51
N GLU A 155 28.04 2.36 -4.48
CA GLU A 155 27.70 3.77 -4.26
C GLU A 155 26.22 3.98 -3.90
N SER A 156 25.39 2.95 -4.07
CA SER A 156 23.97 3.05 -3.75
C SER A 156 23.74 3.11 -2.23
N TYR A 157 22.83 3.99 -1.79
CA TYR A 157 22.48 4.19 -0.38
C TYR A 157 22.18 2.87 0.35
N GLU A 158 21.40 2.01 -0.30
CA GLU A 158 21.01 0.69 0.21
C GLU A 158 22.19 -0.26 0.43
N SER A 159 23.19 -0.23 -0.46
CA SER A 159 24.41 -1.03 -0.35
C SER A 159 25.31 -0.50 0.77
N LEU A 160 25.45 0.83 0.87
CA LEU A 160 26.27 1.49 1.89
C LEU A 160 25.71 1.29 3.30
N TYR A 161 24.40 1.48 3.47
CA TYR A 161 23.78 1.55 4.79
C TYR A 161 22.94 0.34 5.16
N GLY A 162 22.65 -0.55 4.20
CA GLY A 162 21.90 -1.78 4.43
C GLY A 162 20.40 -1.61 4.58
N PHE A 163 19.86 -0.43 4.27
CA PHE A 163 18.42 -0.18 4.24
C PHE A 163 18.05 0.92 3.24
N GLY A 164 16.78 0.96 2.85
CA GLY A 164 16.16 2.08 2.11
C GLY A 164 15.04 2.71 2.95
N HIS A 165 14.80 4.02 2.80
CA HIS A 165 13.73 4.68 3.54
C HIS A 165 12.33 4.22 3.12
N GLU A 166 12.17 3.72 1.90
CA GLU A 166 10.90 3.13 1.42
C GLU A 166 10.57 1.78 2.07
N GLU A 167 11.43 1.21 2.91
CA GLU A 167 11.15 -0.08 3.58
C GLU A 167 10.05 -0.01 4.66
N TRP A 168 9.57 1.18 4.99
CA TRP A 168 8.40 1.41 5.87
C TRP A 168 7.21 1.97 5.10
N LEU A 169 7.27 2.04 3.77
CA LEU A 169 6.25 2.68 2.95
C LEU A 169 4.85 2.11 3.17
N LEU A 170 4.72 0.85 3.60
CA LEU A 170 3.45 0.16 3.83
C LEU A 170 3.17 -0.10 5.32
N ASP A 171 3.93 0.51 6.24
CA ASP A 171 3.70 0.42 7.69
C ASP A 171 2.53 1.31 8.13
N THR A 172 1.30 0.90 7.83
CA THR A 172 0.09 1.67 8.14
C THR A 172 -0.28 1.67 9.63
N THR A 173 0.55 1.12 10.51
CA THR A 173 0.31 1.07 11.97
C THR A 173 0.52 2.41 12.68
N LYS A 174 1.10 3.39 11.98
CA LYS A 174 1.52 4.70 12.53
C LYS A 174 0.74 5.88 11.91
N PRO A 175 -0.61 5.90 11.96
CA PRO A 175 -1.38 6.97 11.34
C PRO A 175 -1.26 8.28 12.15
N ILE A 176 -1.16 9.40 11.46
CA ILE A 176 -1.26 10.75 12.03
C ILE A 176 -2.43 11.45 11.34
N ASN A 177 -3.46 11.81 12.10
CA ASN A 177 -4.70 12.41 11.57
C ASN A 177 -5.36 11.56 10.46
N GLY A 178 -5.28 10.24 10.57
CA GLY A 178 -5.86 9.30 9.60
C GLY A 178 -5.03 9.05 8.34
N TYR A 179 -3.84 9.66 8.22
CA TYR A 179 -2.91 9.42 7.11
C TYR A 179 -1.68 8.64 7.59
N HIS A 180 -1.22 7.72 6.75
CA HIS A 180 0.14 7.20 6.82
C HIS A 180 1.08 8.15 6.06
N TYR A 181 2.30 8.30 6.56
CA TYR A 181 3.34 9.17 6.00
C TYR A 181 4.57 8.32 5.65
N GLY A 182 5.01 8.44 4.41
CA GLY A 182 6.06 7.57 3.88
C GLY A 182 7.13 8.33 3.09
N HIS A 183 8.25 7.65 2.90
CA HIS A 183 9.28 8.07 1.96
C HIS A 183 9.10 7.36 0.62
N LEU A 184 9.25 8.09 -0.48
CA LEU A 184 9.33 7.53 -1.82
C LEU A 184 10.39 8.31 -2.60
N LYS A 185 11.55 7.70 -2.87
CA LYS A 185 12.71 8.41 -3.46
C LYS A 185 12.40 9.06 -4.80
N ALA A 186 11.52 8.44 -5.59
CA ALA A 186 11.01 8.97 -6.86
C ALA A 186 10.35 10.36 -6.74
N ILE A 187 9.76 10.67 -5.59
CA ILE A 187 9.19 11.99 -5.28
C ILE A 187 10.18 12.85 -4.51
N GLY A 188 10.90 12.28 -3.55
CA GLY A 188 11.80 13.03 -2.65
C GLY A 188 12.82 13.90 -3.38
N ALA A 189 13.43 13.38 -4.45
CA ALA A 189 14.45 14.10 -5.23
C ALA A 189 13.91 15.34 -5.98
N HIS A 190 12.62 15.37 -6.31
CA HIS A 190 11.99 16.43 -7.11
C HIS A 190 10.70 16.95 -6.48
N ARG A 191 10.58 16.84 -5.16
CA ARG A 191 9.34 17.07 -4.39
C ARG A 191 8.62 18.37 -4.75
N ASN A 192 9.37 19.47 -4.92
CA ASN A 192 8.80 20.78 -5.26
C ASN A 192 8.04 20.78 -6.60
N THR A 193 8.43 19.92 -7.54
CA THR A 193 7.75 19.74 -8.85
C THR A 193 6.41 19.02 -8.71
N TYR A 194 6.24 18.27 -7.62
CA TYR A 194 5.06 17.44 -7.37
C TYR A 194 4.12 18.00 -6.30
N LEU A 195 4.46 19.13 -5.68
CA LEU A 195 3.60 19.76 -4.68
C LEU A 195 2.21 20.06 -5.25
N ASN A 196 1.18 19.79 -4.46
CA ASN A 196 -0.24 19.99 -4.78
C ASN A 196 -0.79 19.09 -5.90
N ARG A 197 -0.05 18.05 -6.30
CA ARG A 197 -0.53 17.00 -7.19
C ARG A 197 -0.93 15.78 -6.38
N VAL A 198 -1.86 15.01 -6.92
CA VAL A 198 -2.33 13.75 -6.36
C VAL A 198 -2.06 12.65 -7.36
N PHE A 199 -1.54 11.52 -6.87
CA PHE A 199 -1.12 10.41 -7.71
C PHE A 199 -1.79 9.11 -7.30
N ASN A 200 -2.16 8.29 -8.28
CA ASN A 200 -2.26 6.86 -8.08
C ASN A 200 -0.91 6.26 -8.48
N ILE A 201 -0.18 5.68 -7.53
CA ILE A 201 1.20 5.22 -7.77
C ILE A 201 1.23 3.70 -7.72
N HIS A 202 1.46 3.09 -8.88
CA HIS A 202 1.80 1.68 -9.01
C HIS A 202 3.24 1.45 -8.56
N LEU A 203 3.46 0.37 -7.81
CA LEU A 203 4.73 0.06 -7.18
C LEU A 203 5.32 -1.23 -7.74
N TYR A 204 6.62 -1.19 -7.99
CA TYR A 204 7.40 -2.37 -8.30
C TYR A 204 8.75 -2.33 -7.59
N SER A 205 9.37 -3.50 -7.43
CA SER A 205 10.71 -3.63 -6.85
C SER A 205 11.58 -4.55 -7.71
N ILE A 206 12.89 -4.44 -7.52
CA ILE A 206 13.90 -5.24 -8.25
C ILE A 206 14.86 -5.85 -7.24
N ASN A 207 14.95 -7.18 -7.24
CA ASN A 207 15.99 -7.92 -6.54
C ASN A 207 17.27 -7.87 -7.37
N ALA A 208 18.33 -7.23 -6.86
CA ALA A 208 19.58 -7.10 -7.61
C ALA A 208 20.39 -8.42 -7.65
N LYS A 209 20.13 -9.36 -6.74
CA LYS A 209 20.83 -10.65 -6.69
C LYS A 209 20.32 -11.59 -7.78
N GLU A 210 19.01 -11.76 -7.85
CA GLU A 210 18.34 -12.67 -8.78
C GLU A 210 17.92 -12.00 -10.10
N LYS A 211 18.08 -10.66 -10.18
CA LYS A 211 17.57 -9.81 -11.28
C LYS A 211 16.06 -9.94 -11.49
N GLU A 212 15.36 -10.33 -10.44
CA GLU A 212 13.93 -10.52 -10.41
C GLU A 212 13.20 -9.19 -10.23
N ARG A 213 12.07 -9.01 -10.93
CA ARG A 213 11.20 -7.85 -10.77
C ARG A 213 9.85 -8.28 -10.22
N LEU A 214 9.41 -7.57 -9.19
CA LEU A 214 8.13 -7.81 -8.52
C LEU A 214 7.21 -6.62 -8.71
N TRP A 215 6.00 -6.89 -9.20
CA TRP A 215 4.89 -5.96 -9.16
C TRP A 215 4.18 -6.09 -7.81
N ILE A 216 3.93 -4.98 -7.13
CA ILE A 216 3.45 -4.97 -5.74
C ILE A 216 1.95 -4.62 -5.68
N GLY A 217 1.51 -3.72 -6.55
CA GLY A 217 0.16 -3.15 -6.52
C GLY A 217 0.21 -1.64 -6.65
N LYS A 218 -0.77 -0.92 -6.10
CA LYS A 218 -0.80 0.54 -6.15
C LYS A 218 -1.30 1.19 -4.86
N ILE A 219 -0.86 2.42 -4.65
CA ILE A 219 -1.37 3.34 -3.63
C ILE A 219 -2.18 4.42 -4.34
N LYS A 220 -3.46 4.57 -3.99
CA LYS A 220 -4.32 5.62 -4.54
C LYS A 220 -4.17 6.94 -3.79
N ASN A 221 -4.63 8.02 -4.41
CA ASN A 221 -4.81 9.32 -3.76
C ASN A 221 -3.57 9.82 -2.98
N VAL A 222 -2.37 9.52 -3.47
CA VAL A 222 -1.12 9.89 -2.83
C VAL A 222 -0.92 11.40 -2.92
N GLU A 223 -0.84 12.06 -1.78
CA GLU A 223 -0.54 13.49 -1.68
C GLU A 223 0.95 13.71 -1.38
N VAL A 224 1.55 14.70 -2.04
CA VAL A 224 2.93 15.12 -1.75
C VAL A 224 2.93 16.09 -0.57
N THR A 225 3.69 15.75 0.47
CA THR A 225 3.75 16.54 1.71
C THR A 225 4.58 17.81 1.52
N THR A 226 4.45 18.80 2.39
CA THR A 226 5.34 19.98 2.44
C THR A 226 6.53 19.78 3.40
N ILE A 227 7.61 20.56 3.25
CA ILE A 227 8.77 20.49 4.15
C ILE A 227 8.34 20.62 5.62
N ASP A 228 7.50 21.60 5.92
CA ASP A 228 6.98 21.82 7.27
C ASP A 228 6.14 20.63 7.78
N GLU A 229 5.33 20.04 6.91
CA GLU A 229 4.56 18.83 7.24
C GLU A 229 5.48 17.64 7.54
N SER A 230 6.53 17.42 6.75
CA SER A 230 7.53 16.36 7.00
C SER A 230 8.24 16.57 8.34
N ILE A 231 8.65 17.80 8.66
CA ILE A 231 9.30 18.14 9.93
C ILE A 231 8.34 17.91 11.10
N ALA A 232 7.07 18.28 10.95
CA ALA A 232 6.05 18.06 11.97
C ALA A 232 5.81 16.55 12.22
N VAL A 233 5.71 15.78 11.14
CA VAL A 233 5.59 14.31 11.19
C VAL A 233 6.80 13.67 11.87
N TYR A 234 8.02 14.09 11.54
CA TYR A 234 9.23 13.58 12.20
C TYR A 234 9.21 13.81 13.71
N LYS A 235 8.79 15.01 14.16
CA LYS A 235 8.64 15.33 15.59
C LYS A 235 7.60 14.43 16.26
N GLU A 236 6.49 14.15 15.57
CA GLU A 236 5.43 13.27 16.05
C GLU A 236 5.93 11.82 16.17
N TYR A 237 6.65 11.32 15.16
CA TYR A 237 7.30 9.99 15.20
C TYR A 237 8.28 9.88 16.37
N LYS A 238 9.05 10.94 16.65
CA LYS A 238 9.94 10.99 17.80
C LYS A 238 9.16 10.93 19.11
N ARG A 239 8.10 11.75 19.24
CA ARG A 239 7.26 11.85 20.44
C ARG A 239 6.57 10.53 20.78
N ASN A 240 6.13 9.79 19.77
CA ASN A 240 5.42 8.52 19.93
C ASN A 240 6.37 7.31 20.07
N GLY A 241 7.69 7.52 20.08
CA GLY A 241 8.69 6.44 20.20
C GLY A 241 8.89 5.62 18.91
N TRP A 242 8.20 5.95 17.82
CA TRP A 242 8.28 5.21 16.56
C TRP A 242 9.66 5.30 15.90
N LEU A 243 10.40 6.40 16.06
CA LEU A 243 11.79 6.44 15.59
C LEU A 243 12.70 5.45 16.33
N ALA A 244 12.46 5.23 17.62
CA ALA A 244 13.23 4.25 18.42
C ALA A 244 12.87 2.81 18.02
N GLU A 245 11.61 2.56 17.68
CA GLU A 245 11.14 1.30 17.08
C GLU A 245 11.84 1.05 15.74
N MET A 246 11.81 2.02 14.81
CA MET A 246 12.50 1.93 13.51
C MET A 246 14.00 1.67 13.67
N LYS A 247 14.65 2.33 14.64
CA LYS A 247 16.06 2.09 14.97
C LYS A 247 16.30 0.65 15.46
N SER A 248 15.44 0.11 16.33
CA SER A 248 15.55 -1.27 16.79
C SER A 248 15.39 -2.27 15.65
N GLN A 249 14.49 -2.00 14.71
CA GLN A 249 14.31 -2.83 13.52
C GLN A 249 15.56 -2.82 12.63
N LEU A 250 16.21 -1.65 12.45
CA LEU A 250 17.48 -1.56 11.74
C LEU A 250 18.60 -2.36 12.42
N VAL A 251 18.73 -2.25 13.75
CA VAL A 251 19.71 -3.04 14.52
C VAL A 251 19.49 -4.54 14.28
N ALA A 252 18.24 -5.00 14.27
CA ALA A 252 17.90 -6.40 14.10
C ALA A 252 18.33 -6.98 12.74
N VAL A 253 18.49 -6.14 11.70
CA VAL A 253 18.90 -6.56 10.35
C VAL A 253 20.31 -6.07 9.96
N GLY A 254 21.07 -5.53 10.92
CA GLY A 254 22.42 -4.99 10.67
C GLY A 254 22.43 -3.72 9.80
N GLY A 255 21.35 -2.95 9.82
CA GLY A 255 21.26 -1.64 9.17
C GLY A 255 22.08 -0.57 9.90
N ASN A 256 22.60 0.40 9.16
CA ASN A 256 23.43 1.48 9.70
C ASN A 256 22.58 2.50 10.47
N ILE A 257 22.63 2.44 11.80
CA ILE A 257 21.88 3.35 12.68
C ILE A 257 22.36 4.80 12.61
N VAL A 258 23.66 5.05 12.36
CA VAL A 258 24.22 6.40 12.30
C VAL A 258 23.65 7.14 11.09
N ALA A 259 23.56 6.45 9.94
CA ALA A 259 22.94 6.99 8.75
C ALA A 259 21.45 7.29 8.93
N PHE A 260 20.74 6.46 9.70
CA PHE A 260 19.33 6.70 10.05
C PHE A 260 19.16 7.90 10.99
N GLU A 261 20.02 8.06 11.99
CA GLU A 261 19.97 9.18 12.93
C GLU A 261 20.33 10.51 12.27
N ALA A 262 21.12 10.47 11.19
CA ALA A 262 21.49 11.63 10.39
C ALA A 262 20.43 12.07 9.36
N ILE A 263 19.24 11.45 9.34
CA ILE A 263 18.15 11.82 8.42
C ILE A 263 17.78 13.29 8.62
N ASN A 264 17.69 14.02 7.51
CA ASN A 264 17.13 15.35 7.49
C ASN A 264 15.59 15.28 7.65
N PRO A 265 15.00 15.83 8.73
CA PRO A 265 13.55 15.80 8.96
C PRO A 265 12.71 16.41 7.83
N ALA A 266 13.28 17.31 7.03
CA ALA A 266 12.62 17.89 5.86
C ALA A 266 12.26 16.86 4.79
N TYR A 267 12.98 15.74 4.72
CA TYR A 267 12.79 14.67 3.73
C TYR A 267 12.34 13.36 4.35
N PHE A 268 12.03 13.33 5.65
CA PHE A 268 11.61 12.11 6.34
C PHE A 268 10.35 11.48 5.72
N ALA A 269 9.33 12.30 5.46
CA ALA A 269 8.09 11.88 4.83
C ALA A 269 7.76 12.80 3.66
N VAL A 270 7.84 12.29 2.44
CA VAL A 270 7.64 13.07 1.20
C VAL A 270 6.27 12.85 0.57
N ILE A 271 5.54 11.84 1.05
CA ILE A 271 4.17 11.55 0.66
C ILE A 271 3.29 11.18 1.86
N LYS A 272 1.99 11.24 1.67
CA LYS A 272 0.98 10.70 2.57
C LYS A 272 -0.20 10.09 1.82
N TYR A 273 -0.87 9.14 2.44
CA TYR A 273 -2.06 8.47 1.91
C TYR A 273 -2.86 7.83 3.06
N LYS A 274 -4.11 7.39 2.84
CA LYS A 274 -4.88 6.65 3.87
C LYS A 274 -4.72 5.15 3.68
N ALA A 275 -4.78 4.36 4.76
CA ALA A 275 -4.66 2.90 4.65
C ALA A 275 -5.68 2.28 3.67
N LEU A 276 -6.88 2.86 3.56
CA LEU A 276 -7.92 2.44 2.61
C LEU A 276 -7.60 2.75 1.14
N ASP A 277 -6.56 3.52 0.86
CA ASP A 277 -6.11 3.83 -0.49
C ASP A 277 -5.17 2.74 -1.07
N LEU A 278 -4.81 1.73 -0.28
CA LEU A 278 -3.98 0.61 -0.72
C LEU A 278 -4.79 -0.38 -1.56
N GLU A 279 -4.33 -0.63 -2.79
CA GLU A 279 -4.77 -1.73 -3.66
C GLU A 279 -3.54 -2.58 -3.99
N LEU A 280 -3.11 -3.36 -2.99
CA LEU A 280 -1.95 -4.26 -3.09
C LEU A 280 -2.38 -5.63 -3.62
N LEU A 281 -1.43 -6.32 -4.26
CA LEU A 281 -1.57 -7.75 -4.48
C LEU A 281 -1.40 -8.50 -3.15
N ASP A 282 -2.10 -9.61 -2.98
CA ASP A 282 -1.92 -10.50 -1.81
C ASP A 282 -0.46 -10.95 -1.69
N HIS A 283 0.15 -11.25 -2.85
CA HIS A 283 1.57 -11.53 -3.00
C HIS A 283 2.13 -10.74 -4.19
N PRO A 284 3.31 -10.09 -4.05
CA PRO A 284 3.95 -9.47 -5.20
C PRO A 284 4.23 -10.50 -6.30
N LEU A 285 3.92 -10.14 -7.54
CA LEU A 285 3.97 -11.05 -8.68
C LEU A 285 5.15 -10.71 -9.61
N LYS A 286 5.81 -11.75 -10.13
CA LYS A 286 6.96 -11.58 -11.02
C LYS A 286 6.54 -11.03 -12.38
N PHE A 287 7.36 -10.14 -12.94
CA PHE A 287 7.21 -9.70 -14.33
C PHE A 287 8.55 -9.61 -15.07
N SER A 288 8.47 -9.65 -16.40
CA SER A 288 9.65 -9.64 -17.27
C SER A 288 10.36 -8.30 -17.26
N ALA A 289 11.69 -8.32 -17.33
CA ALA A 289 12.48 -7.10 -17.52
C ALA A 289 12.24 -6.42 -18.87
N ASN A 290 11.69 -7.16 -19.85
CA ASN A 290 11.33 -6.63 -21.18
C ASN A 290 9.85 -6.22 -21.26
N ASP A 291 9.11 -6.19 -20.15
CA ASP A 291 7.71 -5.76 -20.15
C ASP A 291 7.62 -4.24 -20.32
N ASN A 292 6.80 -3.80 -21.27
CA ASN A 292 6.65 -2.38 -21.63
C ASN A 292 5.95 -1.53 -20.56
N SER A 293 5.38 -2.16 -19.53
CA SER A 293 4.70 -1.52 -18.40
C SER A 293 5.68 -0.71 -17.52
N VAL A 294 6.96 -1.08 -17.49
CA VAL A 294 8.01 -0.40 -16.71
C VAL A 294 9.19 -0.05 -17.61
N LYS A 295 9.41 1.25 -17.82
CA LYS A 295 10.43 1.77 -18.75
C LYS A 295 11.70 2.30 -18.07
N SER A 296 11.89 2.04 -16.79
CA SER A 296 13.01 2.57 -16.01
C SER A 296 13.36 1.61 -14.88
N ASP A 297 14.64 1.54 -14.55
CA ASP A 297 15.14 0.81 -13.37
C ASP A 297 15.50 1.77 -12.23
N TYR A 298 15.48 3.08 -12.51
CA TYR A 298 15.85 4.10 -11.55
C TYR A 298 14.66 4.49 -10.66
N TYR A 299 14.99 5.07 -9.50
CA TYR A 299 14.04 5.66 -8.56
C TYR A 299 13.47 6.99 -9.12
N ASN A 300 12.63 6.89 -10.15
CA ASN A 300 11.93 8.01 -10.76
C ASN A 300 10.42 7.75 -10.82
N LEU A 301 9.65 8.83 -10.88
CA LEU A 301 8.21 8.78 -11.04
C LEU A 301 7.89 8.86 -12.53
N LYS A 302 7.34 7.81 -13.11
CA LYS A 302 7.02 7.72 -14.54
C LYS A 302 5.53 7.63 -14.77
N ASP A 303 5.08 8.04 -15.95
CA ASP A 303 3.70 7.83 -16.38
C ASP A 303 3.40 6.34 -16.43
N PHE A 304 2.29 5.95 -15.80
CA PHE A 304 1.81 4.59 -15.88
C PHE A 304 1.24 4.32 -17.28
N VAL A 305 1.53 3.12 -17.81
CA VAL A 305 1.05 2.68 -19.13
C VAL A 305 0.03 1.56 -18.97
N SER A 306 0.42 0.49 -18.28
CA SER A 306 -0.38 -0.71 -18.06
C SER A 306 0.17 -1.50 -16.87
N VAL A 307 -0.63 -2.41 -16.33
CA VAL A 307 -0.13 -3.47 -15.44
C VAL A 307 0.61 -4.50 -16.30
N PRO A 308 1.72 -5.10 -15.85
CA PRO A 308 2.41 -6.13 -16.63
C PRO A 308 1.50 -7.31 -16.96
N ASN A 309 1.61 -7.84 -18.19
CA ASN A 309 0.70 -8.89 -18.68
C ASN A 309 0.81 -10.19 -17.86
N SER A 310 1.98 -10.46 -17.26
CA SER A 310 2.21 -11.65 -16.43
C SER A 310 1.45 -11.66 -15.11
N ILE A 311 0.83 -10.53 -14.75
CA ILE A 311 0.02 -10.33 -13.55
C ILE A 311 -1.43 -10.77 -13.78
N GLU A 312 -1.86 -10.97 -15.04
CA GLU A 312 -3.13 -11.64 -15.31
C GLU A 312 -3.10 -13.06 -14.73
N LYS A 313 -4.15 -13.39 -13.96
CA LYS A 313 -4.23 -14.59 -13.11
C LYS A 313 -3.69 -15.82 -13.82
N GLN A 314 -2.57 -16.33 -13.34
CA GLN A 314 -1.98 -17.54 -13.88
C GLN A 314 -2.76 -18.73 -13.35
N HIS A 315 -3.00 -19.74 -14.18
CA HIS A 315 -3.56 -21.00 -13.72
C HIS A 315 -2.46 -21.86 -13.09
N PHE A 316 -2.83 -22.65 -12.08
CA PHE A 316 -1.98 -23.70 -11.54
C PHE A 316 -1.46 -24.59 -12.69
N LYS A 317 -0.14 -24.78 -12.75
CA LYS A 317 0.52 -25.67 -13.71
C LYS A 317 1.42 -26.63 -12.97
N PHE A 318 1.05 -27.90 -12.98
CA PHE A 318 1.87 -28.96 -12.42
C PHE A 318 3.20 -29.10 -13.16
N LYS A 319 4.28 -29.13 -12.39
CA LYS A 319 5.65 -29.39 -12.82
C LYS A 319 6.25 -30.45 -11.89
N SER A 320 6.68 -31.57 -12.46
CA SER A 320 7.39 -32.62 -11.74
C SER A 320 8.82 -32.21 -11.40
N GLY A 321 9.38 -32.82 -10.36
CA GLY A 321 10.76 -32.67 -9.94
C GLY A 321 10.93 -31.87 -8.65
N HIS A 322 12.17 -31.81 -8.19
CA HIS A 322 12.53 -31.23 -6.90
C HIS A 322 13.93 -30.62 -6.98
N ASN A 323 14.06 -29.41 -6.43
CA ASN A 323 15.33 -28.70 -6.36
C ASN A 323 15.79 -28.69 -4.90
N LYS A 324 16.79 -29.52 -4.57
CA LYS A 324 17.34 -29.59 -3.20
C LYS A 324 17.87 -28.22 -2.77
N LYS A 325 17.31 -27.69 -1.68
CA LYS A 325 17.76 -26.44 -1.03
C LYS A 325 18.76 -26.78 0.07
N ALA A 326 19.49 -25.79 0.58
CA ALA A 326 20.42 -26.02 1.69
C ALA A 326 19.66 -26.55 2.91
N SER A 327 20.10 -27.70 3.43
CA SER A 327 19.51 -28.37 4.59
C SER A 327 20.42 -28.35 5.82
N THR A 328 21.61 -27.74 5.72
CA THR A 328 22.56 -27.50 6.82
C THR A 328 23.08 -26.06 6.79
N ALA A 329 23.36 -25.50 7.96
CA ALA A 329 23.88 -24.15 8.09
C ALA A 329 25.37 -24.09 7.71
N ARG A 330 25.74 -23.26 6.73
CA ARG A 330 27.15 -22.79 6.61
C ARG A 330 27.35 -21.65 7.62
N HIS A 331 28.48 -21.66 8.33
CA HIS A 331 28.78 -20.72 9.40
C HIS A 331 28.70 -19.26 8.92
N SER A 332 27.65 -18.53 9.32
CA SER A 332 27.65 -17.12 9.79
C SER A 332 26.26 -16.46 9.72
N TYR A 333 25.85 -15.87 10.85
CA TYR A 333 24.94 -14.72 11.02
C TYR A 333 23.54 -14.70 10.33
N SER A 334 22.61 -15.51 10.84
CA SER A 334 21.30 -15.09 11.41
C SER A 334 20.51 -16.31 11.93
N LYS A 335 20.59 -16.61 13.23
CA LYS A 335 20.26 -17.95 13.76
C LYS A 335 18.78 -18.37 13.74
N LYS A 336 17.81 -17.46 13.84
CA LYS A 336 16.40 -17.85 14.07
C LYS A 336 15.55 -18.07 12.80
N ALA A 337 15.78 -17.31 11.73
CA ALA A 337 15.10 -17.53 10.45
C ALA A 337 15.69 -18.75 9.72
N GLY A 338 17.04 -18.86 9.71
CA GLY A 338 17.73 -19.96 9.05
C GLY A 338 17.38 -21.35 9.57
N GLU A 339 17.24 -21.57 10.89
CA GLU A 339 16.98 -22.92 11.43
C GLU A 339 15.64 -23.51 11.00
N LYS A 340 14.58 -22.68 10.94
CA LYS A 340 13.25 -23.13 10.48
C LYS A 340 13.26 -23.48 9.00
N ASP A 341 13.91 -22.66 8.18
CA ASP A 341 14.02 -22.89 6.75
C ASP A 341 14.82 -24.17 6.46
N LEU A 342 15.90 -24.42 7.22
CA LEU A 342 16.68 -25.65 7.12
C LEU A 342 15.84 -26.90 7.50
N GLN A 343 15.03 -26.82 8.57
CA GLN A 343 14.15 -27.93 8.95
C GLN A 343 13.06 -28.17 7.91
N HIS A 344 12.46 -27.10 7.38
CA HIS A 344 11.49 -27.18 6.30
C HIS A 344 12.08 -27.86 5.07
N ASN A 345 13.29 -27.46 4.64
CA ASN A 345 13.97 -28.06 3.50
C ASN A 345 14.22 -29.56 3.72
N ARG A 346 14.66 -29.98 4.92
CA ARG A 346 14.81 -31.41 5.25
C ARG A 346 13.50 -32.18 5.16
N MET A 347 12.41 -31.60 5.65
CA MET A 347 11.08 -32.20 5.57
C MET A 347 10.62 -32.33 4.10
N GLN A 348 10.84 -31.31 3.28
CA GLN A 348 10.47 -31.33 1.86
C GLN A 348 11.27 -32.38 1.08
N ASP A 349 12.59 -32.48 1.31
CA ASP A 349 13.45 -33.50 0.69
C ASP A 349 12.94 -34.92 1.03
N ALA A 350 12.69 -35.19 2.32
CA ALA A 350 12.22 -36.49 2.78
C ALA A 350 10.82 -36.82 2.24
N LEU A 351 9.89 -35.85 2.29
CA LEU A 351 8.55 -36.01 1.74
C LEU A 351 8.60 -36.30 0.24
N TYR A 352 9.42 -35.58 -0.52
CA TYR A 352 9.56 -35.82 -1.95
C TYR A 352 10.02 -37.25 -2.25
N GLU A 353 11.02 -37.75 -1.53
CA GLU A 353 11.51 -39.12 -1.73
C GLU A 353 10.43 -40.18 -1.44
N LEU A 354 9.62 -39.97 -0.39
CA LEU A 354 8.48 -40.84 -0.06
C LEU A 354 7.39 -40.80 -1.12
N LEU A 355 6.98 -39.61 -1.55
CA LEU A 355 5.96 -39.44 -2.58
C LEU A 355 6.44 -40.01 -3.92
N VAL A 356 7.72 -39.88 -4.27
CA VAL A 356 8.27 -40.46 -5.50
C VAL A 356 8.22 -41.99 -5.46
N LYS A 357 8.47 -42.59 -4.30
CA LYS A 357 8.35 -44.05 -4.11
C LYS A 357 6.90 -44.51 -4.30
N GLU A 358 5.93 -43.72 -3.88
CA GLU A 358 4.50 -44.05 -3.97
C GLU A 358 3.89 -43.77 -5.36
N TYR A 359 4.15 -42.59 -5.94
CA TYR A 359 3.47 -42.09 -7.15
C TYR A 359 4.33 -42.07 -8.42
N GLY A 360 5.64 -42.28 -8.27
CA GLY A 360 6.60 -42.18 -9.35
C GLY A 360 7.08 -40.74 -9.61
N LYS A 361 8.34 -40.62 -10.03
CA LYS A 361 9.05 -39.33 -10.18
C LYS A 361 8.37 -38.31 -11.09
N SER A 362 7.68 -38.76 -12.14
CA SER A 362 6.98 -37.90 -13.11
C SER A 362 5.66 -37.32 -12.58
N ASN A 363 5.18 -37.80 -11.43
CA ASN A 363 3.92 -37.39 -10.82
C ASN A 363 4.08 -36.61 -9.53
N VAL A 364 5.33 -36.34 -9.10
CA VAL A 364 5.61 -35.58 -7.89
C VAL A 364 6.41 -34.33 -8.24
N GLY A 365 6.00 -33.20 -7.68
CA GLY A 365 6.71 -31.94 -7.81
C GLY A 365 6.70 -31.15 -6.51
N THR A 366 7.78 -30.42 -6.23
CA THR A 366 7.84 -29.48 -5.10
C THR A 366 7.86 -28.05 -5.60
N GLU A 367 7.40 -27.11 -4.75
CA GLU A 367 7.42 -25.66 -5.04
C GLU A 367 6.70 -25.32 -6.36
N ASN A 368 5.52 -25.93 -6.55
CA ASN A 368 4.70 -25.67 -7.72
C ASN A 368 3.98 -24.33 -7.58
N ASN A 369 4.01 -23.47 -8.59
CA ASN A 369 3.30 -22.19 -8.56
C ASN A 369 1.78 -22.44 -8.50
N SER A 370 1.10 -21.88 -7.50
CA SER A 370 -0.34 -21.99 -7.30
C SER A 370 -1.15 -21.23 -8.35
N GLY A 371 -0.52 -20.29 -9.05
CA GLY A 371 -1.12 -19.35 -9.99
C GLY A 371 -1.43 -17.98 -9.38
N ASN A 372 -1.19 -17.79 -8.09
CA ASN A 372 -1.38 -16.51 -7.37
C ASN A 372 -0.08 -15.97 -6.74
N GLY A 373 1.08 -16.35 -7.27
CA GLY A 373 2.38 -15.91 -6.72
C GLY A 373 2.84 -16.67 -5.47
N THR A 374 2.05 -17.63 -5.00
CA THR A 374 2.42 -18.58 -3.94
C THR A 374 2.89 -19.90 -4.52
N PHE A 375 3.55 -20.71 -3.70
CA PHE A 375 4.11 -22.00 -4.09
C PHE A 375 3.61 -23.10 -3.15
N ILE A 376 3.13 -24.18 -3.74
CA ILE A 376 2.68 -25.38 -3.02
C ILE A 376 3.91 -26.20 -2.67
N ASP A 377 4.10 -26.53 -1.39
CA ASP A 377 5.32 -27.22 -0.91
C ASP A 377 5.57 -28.53 -1.66
N ALA A 378 4.55 -29.39 -1.77
CA ALA A 378 4.59 -30.56 -2.63
C ALA A 378 3.23 -30.88 -3.26
N VAL A 379 3.28 -31.50 -4.43
CA VAL A 379 2.11 -31.93 -5.21
C VAL A 379 2.32 -33.35 -5.70
N ALA A 380 1.34 -34.22 -5.49
CA ALA A 380 1.22 -35.51 -6.18
C ALA A 380 0.08 -35.44 -7.21
N ARG A 381 0.33 -35.92 -8.42
CA ARG A 381 -0.65 -35.97 -9.51
C ARG A 381 -1.19 -37.39 -9.69
N HIS A 382 -2.51 -37.52 -9.70
CA HIS A 382 -3.24 -38.77 -9.91
C HIS A 382 -4.19 -38.60 -11.10
N ALA A 383 -3.77 -38.99 -12.29
CA ALA A 383 -4.51 -38.77 -13.53
C ALA A 383 -4.94 -37.29 -13.71
N LYS A 384 -6.23 -36.97 -13.50
CA LYS A 384 -6.80 -35.60 -13.60
C LYS A 384 -6.97 -34.89 -12.25
N LYS A 385 -6.53 -35.49 -11.15
CA LYS A 385 -6.62 -34.92 -9.81
C LYS A 385 -5.25 -34.71 -9.17
N TYR A 386 -5.22 -33.88 -8.14
CA TYR A 386 -4.02 -33.50 -7.41
C TYR A 386 -4.23 -33.66 -5.91
N THR A 387 -3.16 -34.08 -5.24
CA THR A 387 -3.03 -33.99 -3.79
C THR A 387 -2.02 -32.90 -3.48
N PHE A 388 -2.44 -31.89 -2.72
CA PHE A 388 -1.57 -30.81 -2.29
C PHE A 388 -1.09 -31.06 -0.86
N TYR A 389 0.19 -30.85 -0.64
CA TYR A 389 0.85 -31.03 0.64
C TYR A 389 1.41 -29.70 1.11
N GLU A 390 1.18 -29.38 2.38
CA GLU A 390 1.67 -28.17 3.04
C GLU A 390 2.46 -28.55 4.30
N ILE A 391 3.72 -28.15 4.35
CA ILE A 391 4.68 -28.51 5.39
C ILE A 391 4.69 -27.44 6.47
N LYS A 392 4.66 -27.87 7.74
CA LYS A 392 4.80 -26.99 8.90
C LYS A 392 5.77 -27.54 9.92
N THR A 393 6.67 -26.67 10.36
CA THR A 393 7.72 -26.93 11.36
C THR A 393 7.29 -26.56 12.79
N ALA A 394 6.02 -26.20 12.98
CA ALA A 394 5.51 -25.83 14.29
C ALA A 394 5.57 -27.01 15.28
N PRO A 395 5.82 -26.74 16.58
CA PRO A 395 6.01 -27.80 17.58
C PRO A 395 4.72 -28.48 18.03
N THR A 396 3.54 -28.06 17.55
CA THR A 396 2.25 -28.65 17.92
C THR A 396 1.35 -28.87 16.71
N VAL A 397 0.64 -29.98 16.70
CA VAL A 397 -0.26 -30.40 15.59
C VAL A 397 -1.30 -29.32 15.28
N THR A 398 -2.00 -28.82 16.30
CA THR A 398 -3.04 -27.80 16.13
C THR A 398 -2.49 -26.51 15.51
N ARG A 399 -1.24 -26.16 15.80
CA ARG A 399 -0.59 -24.99 15.19
C ARG A 399 -0.25 -25.26 13.72
N CYS A 400 0.28 -26.44 13.38
CA CYS A 400 0.47 -26.85 11.99
C CYS A 400 -0.85 -26.76 11.21
N ILE A 401 -1.94 -27.31 11.77
CA ILE A 401 -3.26 -27.26 11.12
C ILE A 401 -3.70 -25.81 10.89
N ARG A 402 -3.61 -24.95 11.92
CA ARG A 402 -4.02 -23.55 11.82
C ARG A 402 -3.24 -22.77 10.76
N GLU A 403 -1.93 -22.99 10.68
CA GLU A 403 -1.06 -22.29 9.74
C GLU A 403 -1.21 -22.82 8.30
N ALA A 404 -1.45 -24.12 8.12
CA ALA A 404 -1.51 -24.76 6.80
C ALA A 404 -2.87 -24.67 6.10
N ILE A 405 -3.99 -24.69 6.85
CA ILE A 405 -5.32 -24.82 6.25
C ILE A 405 -5.67 -23.66 5.30
N GLY A 406 -5.33 -22.42 5.67
CA GLY A 406 -5.59 -21.26 4.82
C GLY A 406 -4.85 -21.34 3.49
N GLN A 407 -3.58 -21.77 3.53
CA GLN A 407 -2.72 -21.94 2.35
C GLN A 407 -3.27 -23.05 1.44
N LEU A 408 -3.56 -24.23 1.99
CA LEU A 408 -4.13 -25.33 1.22
C LEU A 408 -5.47 -24.98 0.55
N LEU A 409 -6.34 -24.24 1.26
CA LEU A 409 -7.61 -23.78 0.71
C LEU A 409 -7.41 -22.72 -0.37
N GLU A 410 -6.46 -21.80 -0.20
CA GLU A 410 -6.10 -20.85 -1.25
C GLU A 410 -5.64 -21.59 -2.51
N TYR A 411 -4.69 -22.53 -2.39
CA TYR A 411 -4.18 -23.28 -3.54
C TYR A 411 -5.29 -24.06 -4.26
N ALA A 412 -6.22 -24.64 -3.49
CA ALA A 412 -7.30 -25.46 -4.00
C ALA A 412 -8.40 -24.65 -4.73
N HIS A 413 -8.64 -23.40 -4.31
CA HIS A 413 -9.86 -22.67 -4.67
C HIS A 413 -9.64 -21.30 -5.30
N TYR A 414 -8.43 -20.73 -5.24
CA TYR A 414 -8.16 -19.40 -5.81
C TYR A 414 -8.31 -19.39 -7.34
N ASN A 415 -7.91 -20.49 -7.99
CA ASN A 415 -8.06 -20.70 -9.42
C ASN A 415 -9.21 -21.68 -9.71
N LYS A 416 -10.04 -21.35 -10.71
CA LYS A 416 -11.15 -22.23 -11.13
C LYS A 416 -10.57 -23.50 -11.79
N GLU A 417 -11.23 -24.64 -11.54
CA GLU A 417 -11.03 -25.93 -12.24
C GLU A 417 -9.79 -26.77 -11.88
N ILE A 418 -9.36 -26.79 -10.62
CA ILE A 418 -8.37 -27.78 -10.14
C ILE A 418 -9.12 -28.98 -9.53
N GLY A 419 -8.88 -30.19 -10.07
CA GLY A 419 -9.38 -31.43 -9.46
C GLY A 419 -8.59 -31.77 -8.19
N ILE A 420 -9.11 -31.45 -7.01
CA ILE A 420 -8.45 -31.76 -5.74
C ILE A 420 -8.95 -33.12 -5.22
N GLU A 421 -8.03 -34.06 -5.03
CA GLU A 421 -8.30 -35.33 -4.35
C GLU A 421 -8.16 -35.19 -2.84
N SER A 422 -7.09 -34.54 -2.38
CA SER A 422 -6.80 -34.37 -0.95
C SER A 422 -5.92 -33.16 -0.67
N LEU A 423 -6.07 -32.61 0.53
CA LEU A 423 -5.30 -31.51 1.09
C LEU A 423 -4.60 -32.02 2.35
N ILE A 424 -3.28 -32.19 2.29
CA ILE A 424 -2.53 -32.89 3.33
C ILE A 424 -1.60 -31.91 4.06
N ILE A 425 -1.78 -31.83 5.37
CA ILE A 425 -0.90 -31.07 6.26
C ILE A 425 0.20 -32.01 6.75
N ILE A 426 1.45 -31.59 6.61
CA ILE A 426 2.62 -32.37 7.02
C ILE A 426 3.26 -31.71 8.24
N GLY A 427 3.41 -32.47 9.32
CA GLY A 427 4.11 -32.03 10.54
C GLY A 427 4.98 -33.14 11.13
N LEU A 428 5.84 -32.77 12.09
CA LEU A 428 6.76 -33.73 12.74
C LEU A 428 6.11 -34.47 13.93
N GLN A 429 5.07 -33.87 14.53
CA GLN A 429 4.44 -34.41 15.73
C GLN A 429 3.35 -35.43 15.38
N PRO A 430 3.17 -36.49 16.17
CA PRO A 430 2.06 -37.42 15.98
C PRO A 430 0.73 -36.71 16.21
N ILE A 431 -0.31 -37.07 15.44
CA ILE A 431 -1.64 -36.48 15.60
C ILE A 431 -2.21 -36.78 16.99
N THR A 432 -2.74 -35.77 17.68
CA THR A 432 -3.40 -35.96 18.98
C THR A 432 -4.89 -36.28 18.78
N LYS A 433 -5.53 -36.84 19.81
CA LYS A 433 -6.98 -37.14 19.79
C LYS A 433 -7.82 -35.88 19.57
N GLU A 434 -7.44 -34.77 20.20
CA GLU A 434 -8.09 -33.47 20.10
C GLU A 434 -7.93 -32.91 18.68
N ALA A 435 -6.72 -32.98 18.12
CA ALA A 435 -6.44 -32.51 16.76
C ALA A 435 -7.18 -33.35 15.71
N ASN A 436 -7.26 -34.68 15.90
CA ASN A 436 -8.02 -35.55 15.01
C ASN A 436 -9.53 -35.24 15.06
N THR A 437 -10.07 -35.03 16.26
CA THR A 437 -11.48 -34.61 16.45
C THR A 437 -11.76 -33.26 15.78
N TYR A 438 -10.82 -32.31 15.93
CA TYR A 438 -10.91 -30.99 15.29
C TYR A 438 -10.95 -31.10 13.75
N LEU A 439 -10.04 -31.86 13.14
CA LEU A 439 -10.05 -32.08 11.69
C LEU A 439 -11.28 -32.84 11.23
N ALA A 440 -11.75 -33.83 12.00
CA ALA A 440 -12.98 -34.57 11.68
C ALA A 440 -14.20 -33.63 11.62
N ASN A 441 -14.29 -32.67 12.54
CA ASN A 441 -15.34 -31.65 12.51
C ASN A 441 -15.23 -30.76 11.26
N ILE A 442 -14.02 -30.31 10.89
CA ILE A 442 -13.81 -29.53 9.66
C ILE A 442 -14.25 -30.31 8.42
N ARG A 443 -13.78 -31.56 8.28
CA ARG A 443 -14.16 -32.43 7.16
C ARG A 443 -15.67 -32.62 7.08
N LYS A 444 -16.33 -32.85 8.22
CA LYS A 444 -17.77 -33.09 8.28
C LYS A 444 -18.60 -31.85 7.95
N LEU A 445 -18.25 -30.70 8.52
CA LEU A 445 -19.03 -29.47 8.39
C LEU A 445 -18.87 -28.80 7.02
N TYR A 446 -17.67 -28.86 6.45
CA TYR A 446 -17.33 -28.12 5.23
C TYR A 446 -17.03 -29.02 4.03
N SER A 447 -17.13 -30.35 4.19
CA SER A 447 -16.85 -31.33 3.14
C SER A 447 -15.46 -31.17 2.50
N LEU A 448 -14.47 -30.75 3.30
CA LEU A 448 -13.10 -30.55 2.84
C LEU A 448 -12.31 -31.88 2.89
N PRO A 449 -11.55 -32.25 1.84
CA PRO A 449 -10.75 -33.47 1.82
C PRO A 449 -9.40 -33.26 2.55
N ILE A 450 -9.45 -32.75 3.79
CA ILE A 450 -8.26 -32.32 4.55
C ILE A 450 -7.79 -33.36 5.57
N ILE A 451 -6.50 -33.68 5.54
CA ILE A 451 -5.85 -34.72 6.34
C ILE A 451 -4.57 -34.16 6.97
N TYR A 452 -4.15 -34.73 8.10
CA TYR A 452 -2.84 -34.48 8.69
C TYR A 452 -2.04 -35.78 8.69
N ASN A 453 -0.81 -35.73 8.20
CA ASN A 453 0.14 -36.84 8.27
C ASN A 453 1.38 -36.41 9.07
N GLN A 454 1.90 -37.34 9.87
CA GLN A 454 3.19 -37.19 10.52
C GLN A 454 4.31 -37.63 9.57
N LEU A 455 5.29 -36.76 9.36
CA LEU A 455 6.53 -37.12 8.68
C LEU A 455 7.60 -37.51 9.70
N LYS A 456 8.11 -38.73 9.60
CA LYS A 456 9.28 -39.20 10.34
C LYS A 456 10.48 -39.23 9.39
N ILE A 457 11.38 -38.26 9.56
CA ILE A 457 12.55 -38.11 8.68
C ILE A 457 13.56 -39.23 8.91
N GLU A 458 13.79 -39.68 10.16
CA GLU A 458 14.81 -40.71 10.43
C GLU A 458 14.45 -42.08 9.86
N THR A 459 13.15 -42.44 9.92
CA THR A 459 12.67 -43.74 9.44
C THR A 459 12.17 -43.69 8.00
N MET A 460 12.07 -42.51 7.39
CA MET A 460 11.48 -42.29 6.07
C MET A 460 10.06 -42.90 6.02
N GLU A 461 9.20 -42.41 6.90
CA GLU A 461 7.80 -42.85 7.01
C GLU A 461 6.85 -41.65 7.00
N LEU A 462 5.68 -41.87 6.39
CA LEU A 462 4.55 -40.94 6.40
C LEU A 462 3.36 -41.66 7.05
N LEU A 463 2.90 -41.17 8.20
CA LEU A 463 1.89 -41.81 9.06
C LEU A 463 0.61 -41.01 9.18
#